data_AF-A0A8H5EZS0-F1
#
_entry.id   AF-A0A8H5EZS0-F1
#
_cell.length_a   1.000
_cell.length_b   1.000
_cell.length_c   1.000
_cell.angle_alpha   90.00
_cell.angle_beta   90.00
_cell.angle_gamma   90.00
#
_symmetry.space_group_name_H-M   'P 1'
#
loop_
_entity.id
_entity.type
_entity.pdbx_description
1 polymer ?
#
loop_
_entity_poly.entity_id
_entity_poly.type
_entity_poly.pdbx_seq_one_letter_code
_entity_poly.pdbx_strand_id
1 'polypeptide(L)'
;METDDSADYLPNFGRPDWLGPISLDDWRFPELNQPVDVVLIVRRTDVKGNTSREQHWFIQWDRGCFTDNGREFPVTRRVQIVREMILRGSDDERGRMLPHLTNWGANTKTPTGLTTAERSHRVVIKRMTKEERVRLQEIADSTRVRVPNGRWNCQDWIKTVLMTAVQGGLIDQGQYDEAITQAESVPPALVE
;
A
#
# COMPACT_ATOMS: atom_id res chain seq x y z
N MET A 1 1.62 -29.82 15.98
CA MET A 1 0.21 -29.41 15.98
C MET A 1 0.16 -28.10 15.23
N GLU A 2 0.03 -28.16 13.91
CA GLU A 2 -0.16 -26.97 13.07
C GLU A 2 -1.54 -26.42 13.42
N THR A 3 -1.59 -25.28 14.10
CA THR A 3 -2.82 -24.53 14.23
C THR A 3 -3.25 -24.12 12.83
N ASP A 4 -4.47 -24.46 12.44
CA ASP A 4 -5.08 -24.01 11.20
C ASP A 4 -5.24 -22.48 11.27
N ASP A 5 -4.17 -21.79 10.85
CA ASP A 5 -4.04 -20.34 10.78
C ASP A 5 -5.06 -19.73 9.80
N SER A 6 -5.87 -20.53 9.10
CA SER A 6 -6.84 -20.03 8.10
C SER A 6 -7.98 -19.21 8.72
N ALA A 7 -8.38 -19.48 9.96
CA ALA A 7 -9.46 -18.76 10.64
C ALA A 7 -9.10 -17.28 10.94
N ASP A 8 -7.81 -16.95 11.00
CA ASP A 8 -7.33 -15.60 11.29
C ASP A 8 -7.24 -14.70 10.05
N TYR A 9 -7.41 -15.27 8.86
CA TYR A 9 -7.26 -14.57 7.58
C TYR A 9 -8.52 -14.63 6.73
N LEU A 10 -8.80 -13.54 6.02
CA LEU A 10 -9.90 -13.47 5.07
C LEU A 10 -9.58 -14.29 3.81
N PRO A 11 -10.55 -15.02 3.28
CA PRO A 11 -10.41 -15.68 1.99
C PRO A 11 -10.20 -14.63 0.89
N ASN A 12 -9.57 -15.04 -0.21
CA ASN A 12 -9.34 -14.20 -1.39
C ASN A 12 -8.76 -12.81 -1.05
N PHE A 13 -7.93 -12.73 -0.01
CA PHE A 13 -7.30 -11.48 0.44
C PHE A 13 -8.29 -10.34 0.77
N GLY A 14 -9.52 -10.69 1.17
CA GLY A 14 -10.59 -9.73 1.43
C GLY A 14 -11.13 -9.06 0.17
N ARG A 15 -10.91 -9.65 -1.01
CA ARG A 15 -11.45 -9.14 -2.29
C ARG A 15 -12.93 -9.52 -2.43
N PRO A 16 -13.81 -8.55 -2.67
CA PRO A 16 -15.20 -8.80 -3.03
C PRO A 16 -15.30 -9.41 -4.45
N ASP A 17 -16.50 -9.81 -4.84
CA ASP A 17 -16.81 -10.48 -6.11
C ASP A 17 -16.95 -9.52 -7.33
N TRP A 18 -16.44 -8.29 -7.20
CA TRP A 18 -16.42 -7.30 -8.29
C TRP A 18 -15.01 -6.98 -8.77
N LEU A 19 -14.92 -6.24 -9.88
CA LEU A 19 -13.64 -5.87 -10.48
C LEU A 19 -12.84 -4.94 -9.57
N GLY A 20 -11.56 -5.24 -9.42
CA GLY A 20 -10.62 -4.39 -8.70
C GLY A 20 -10.34 -3.06 -9.40
N PRO A 21 -9.57 -2.19 -8.75
CA PRO A 21 -9.17 -0.91 -9.34
C PRO A 21 -8.41 -1.11 -10.65
N ILE A 22 -8.72 -0.27 -11.64
CA ILE A 22 -7.97 -0.25 -12.91
C ILE A 22 -6.50 0.01 -12.61
N SER A 23 -5.62 -0.81 -13.21
CA SER A 23 -4.18 -0.68 -13.13
C SER A 23 -3.62 -0.34 -14.52
N LEU A 24 -2.60 0.52 -14.59
CA LEU A 24 -2.00 0.97 -15.86
C LEU A 24 -0.81 0.10 -16.33
N ASP A 25 -0.72 -1.13 -15.81
CA ASP A 25 0.49 -1.96 -15.79
C ASP A 25 0.97 -2.42 -17.16
N ASP A 26 0.04 -2.82 -18.04
CA ASP A 26 0.39 -3.73 -19.14
C ASP A 26 0.43 -3.07 -20.52
N TRP A 27 -0.10 -1.86 -20.67
CA TRP A 27 -0.22 -1.23 -22.00
C TRP A 27 0.43 0.14 -22.13
N ARG A 28 0.77 0.81 -21.01
CA ARG A 28 1.27 2.21 -21.06
C ARG A 28 2.50 2.48 -20.23
N PHE A 29 2.71 1.77 -19.12
CA PHE A 29 3.84 2.03 -18.22
C PHE A 29 4.47 0.73 -17.71
N PRO A 30 5.30 0.03 -18.51
CA PRO A 30 5.98 -1.19 -18.07
C PRO A 30 6.98 -0.94 -16.92
N GLU A 31 7.48 -2.01 -16.29
CA GLU A 31 8.47 -1.89 -15.21
C GLU A 31 9.78 -1.34 -15.76
N LEU A 32 10.31 -0.32 -15.07
CA LEU A 32 11.52 0.36 -15.53
C LEU A 32 12.71 -0.59 -15.39
N ASN A 33 13.56 -0.70 -16.42
CA ASN A 33 14.75 -1.55 -16.31
C ASN A 33 15.83 -0.95 -15.40
N GLN A 34 15.76 0.35 -15.09
CA GLN A 34 16.71 1.02 -14.21
C GLN A 34 16.38 0.80 -12.72
N PRO A 35 17.38 0.86 -11.83
CA PRO A 35 17.13 0.93 -10.40
C PRO A 35 16.34 2.20 -10.03
N VAL A 36 15.35 2.07 -9.13
CA VAL A 36 14.58 3.20 -8.61
C VAL A 36 14.39 3.07 -7.11
N ASP A 37 14.15 4.20 -6.44
CA ASP A 37 13.91 4.20 -5.01
C ASP A 37 12.51 3.67 -4.72
N VAL A 38 12.45 2.63 -3.89
CA VAL A 38 11.22 2.12 -3.30
C VAL A 38 11.06 2.78 -1.94
N VAL A 39 9.93 3.45 -1.76
CA VAL A 39 9.66 4.27 -0.57
C VAL A 39 8.44 3.76 0.18
N LEU A 40 8.50 3.79 1.50
CA LEU A 40 7.34 3.72 2.38
C LEU A 40 6.74 5.12 2.49
N ILE A 41 5.49 5.24 2.07
CA ILE A 41 4.71 6.47 2.17
C ILE A 41 3.84 6.41 3.41
N VAL A 42 3.95 7.45 4.24
CA VAL A 42 3.04 7.70 5.35
C VAL A 42 2.13 8.85 4.97
N ARG A 43 0.85 8.55 4.71
CA ARG A 43 -0.17 9.57 4.43
C ARG A 43 -0.85 9.98 5.73
N ARG A 44 -0.71 11.27 6.05
CA ARG A 44 -1.36 11.86 7.22
C ARG A 44 -2.86 11.96 7.00
N THR A 45 -3.59 11.68 8.05
CA THR A 45 -5.04 11.88 8.14
C THR A 45 -5.31 13.18 8.91
N ASP A 46 -6.30 13.92 8.43
CA ASP A 46 -6.77 15.22 8.90
C ASP A 46 -7.93 15.10 9.92
N VAL A 47 -8.24 13.88 10.39
CA VAL A 47 -9.27 13.70 11.42
C VAL A 47 -8.68 14.04 12.80
N LYS A 48 -9.34 14.97 13.50
CA LYS A 48 -8.97 15.45 14.83
C LYS A 48 -8.91 14.29 15.83
N GLY A 49 -7.83 14.24 16.61
CA GLY A 49 -7.62 13.21 17.64
C GLY A 49 -6.96 11.92 17.14
N ASN A 50 -6.56 11.87 15.86
CA ASN A 50 -5.81 10.72 15.35
C ASN A 50 -4.40 10.64 15.94
N THR A 51 -3.98 9.40 16.18
CA THR A 51 -2.63 9.00 16.55
C THR A 51 -1.83 8.63 15.29
N SER A 52 -0.57 8.22 15.46
CA SER A 52 0.22 7.67 14.36
C SER A 52 -0.40 6.39 13.77
N ARG A 53 -1.20 5.65 14.55
CA ARG A 53 -1.81 4.38 14.14
C ARG A 53 -2.93 4.51 13.11
N GLU A 54 -3.57 5.68 13.03
CA GLU A 54 -4.63 5.96 12.04
C GLU A 54 -4.07 6.49 10.70
N GLN A 55 -2.76 6.71 10.60
CA GLN A 55 -2.13 7.12 9.35
C GLN A 55 -2.09 5.97 8.35
N HIS A 56 -2.30 6.28 7.07
CA HIS A 56 -2.34 5.28 6.02
C HIS A 56 -0.94 5.04 5.46
N TRP A 57 -0.48 3.79 5.51
CA TRP A 57 0.83 3.38 4.99
C TRP A 57 0.71 2.62 3.69
N PHE A 58 1.62 2.90 2.77
CA PHE A 58 1.74 2.14 1.52
C PHE A 58 3.15 2.24 0.95
N ILE A 59 3.57 1.23 0.19
CA ILE A 59 4.86 1.26 -0.53
C ILE A 59 4.62 1.83 -1.94
N GLN A 60 5.56 2.63 -2.43
CA GLN A 60 5.49 3.25 -3.74
C GLN A 60 6.85 3.30 -4.44
N TRP A 61 6.86 3.21 -5.76
CA TRP A 61 8.00 3.59 -6.60
C TRP A 61 7.53 4.20 -7.92
N ASP A 62 8.43 4.96 -8.55
CA ASP A 62 8.16 5.66 -9.81
C ASP A 62 8.18 4.69 -11.01
N ARG A 63 7.29 4.95 -11.96
CA ARG A 63 7.10 4.22 -13.22
C ARG A 63 7.22 5.13 -14.44
N GLY A 64 7.83 6.30 -14.26
CA GLY A 64 7.98 7.35 -15.27
C GLY A 64 6.92 8.45 -15.14
N CYS A 65 6.69 9.18 -16.23
CA CYS A 65 5.72 10.25 -16.32
C CYS A 65 4.91 10.11 -17.63
N PHE A 66 3.77 10.78 -17.70
CA PHE A 66 3.12 11.09 -18.97
C PHE A 66 2.82 12.57 -19.07
N THR A 67 2.79 13.06 -20.31
CA THR A 67 2.48 14.45 -20.60
C THR A 67 1.02 14.57 -21.05
N ASP A 68 0.28 15.47 -20.40
CA ASP A 68 -1.06 15.88 -20.82
C ASP A 68 -1.13 17.41 -20.78
N ASN A 69 -1.58 18.03 -21.88
CA ASN A 69 -1.62 19.48 -22.07
C ASN A 69 -0.31 20.22 -21.71
N GLY A 70 0.84 19.63 -22.07
CA GLY A 70 2.16 20.19 -21.78
C GLY A 70 2.62 20.06 -20.32
N ARG A 71 1.84 19.40 -19.47
CA ARG A 71 2.17 19.13 -18.07
C ARG A 71 2.55 17.67 -17.88
N GLU A 72 3.64 17.44 -17.16
CA GLU A 72 4.06 16.09 -16.76
C GLU A 72 3.34 15.64 -15.49
N PHE A 73 2.88 14.40 -15.51
CA PHE A 73 2.24 13.74 -14.40
C PHE A 73 3.01 12.46 -14.08
N PRO A 74 3.51 12.29 -12.84
CA PRO A 74 4.25 11.10 -12.48
C PRO A 74 3.31 9.89 -12.48
N VAL A 75 3.86 8.73 -12.79
CA VAL A 75 3.17 7.45 -12.71
C VAL A 75 3.89 6.63 -11.66
N THR A 76 3.12 6.01 -10.77
CA THR A 76 3.69 5.31 -9.62
C THR A 76 3.05 3.94 -9.47
N ARG A 77 3.86 2.94 -9.14
CA ARG A 77 3.34 1.66 -8.63
C ARG A 77 3.08 1.80 -7.15
N ARG A 78 1.93 1.35 -6.68
CA ARG A 78 1.55 1.38 -5.26
C ARG A 78 1.19 -0.01 -4.76
N VAL A 79 1.68 -0.33 -3.57
CA VAL A 79 1.39 -1.54 -2.81
C VAL A 79 0.73 -1.13 -1.51
N GLN A 80 -0.54 -1.51 -1.34
CA GLN A 80 -1.36 -1.12 -0.19
C GLN A 80 -2.55 -2.04 0.00
N ILE A 81 -3.11 -2.01 1.21
CA ILE A 81 -4.44 -2.52 1.49
C ILE A 81 -5.35 -1.37 1.91
N VAL A 82 -6.61 -1.41 1.49
CA VAL A 82 -7.56 -0.32 1.72
C VAL A 82 -8.91 -0.88 2.16
N ARG A 83 -9.71 -0.06 2.83
CA ARG A 83 -11.12 -0.38 3.08
C ARG A 83 -11.93 0.12 1.88
N GLU A 84 -12.61 -0.79 1.18
CA GLU A 84 -13.41 -0.44 0.01
C GLU A 84 -14.84 -0.04 0.38
N MET A 85 -15.48 0.74 -0.48
CA MET A 85 -16.91 0.98 -0.43
C MET A 85 -17.65 -0.16 -1.14
N ILE A 86 -18.80 -0.56 -0.60
CA ILE A 86 -19.66 -1.58 -1.18
C ILE A 86 -20.33 -1.02 -2.44
N LEU A 87 -19.94 -1.56 -3.59
CA LEU A 87 -20.44 -1.13 -4.91
C LEU A 87 -21.62 -1.96 -5.41
N ARG A 88 -21.76 -3.20 -4.93
CA ARG A 88 -22.83 -4.15 -5.28
C ARG A 88 -23.42 -4.74 -4.01
N GLY A 89 -24.73 -5.00 -4.01
CA GLY A 89 -25.47 -5.46 -2.84
C GLY A 89 -26.89 -4.86 -2.79
N SER A 90 -27.58 -5.10 -1.68
CA SER A 90 -28.88 -4.46 -1.41
C SER A 90 -28.74 -2.94 -1.33
N ASP A 91 -29.85 -2.21 -1.53
CA ASP A 91 -29.85 -0.74 -1.46
C ASP A 91 -29.41 -0.24 -0.08
N ASP A 92 -29.68 -1.02 0.97
CA ASP A 92 -29.27 -0.69 2.35
C ASP A 92 -27.76 -0.84 2.57
N GLU A 93 -27.07 -1.69 1.80
CA GLU A 93 -25.63 -1.97 1.94
C GLU A 93 -24.77 -1.10 1.03
N ARG A 94 -25.28 -0.74 -0.15
CA ARG A 94 -24.55 0.04 -1.15
C ARG A 94 -24.12 1.39 -0.57
N GLY A 95 -22.87 1.76 -0.80
CA GLY A 95 -22.29 3.00 -0.27
C GLY A 95 -21.73 2.89 1.15
N ARG A 96 -21.98 1.79 1.88
CA ARG A 96 -21.29 1.52 3.14
C ARG A 96 -19.86 1.03 2.90
N MET A 97 -19.00 1.14 3.89
CA MET A 97 -17.63 0.60 3.82
C MET A 97 -17.63 -0.89 4.17
N LEU A 98 -16.78 -1.68 3.51
CA LEU A 98 -16.50 -3.05 3.94
C LEU A 98 -16.02 -3.07 5.39
N PRO A 99 -16.42 -4.08 6.20
CA PRO A 99 -15.98 -4.17 7.59
C PRO A 99 -14.48 -4.50 7.71
N HIS A 100 -13.83 -4.91 6.61
CA HIS A 100 -12.43 -5.30 6.55
C HIS A 100 -11.62 -4.51 5.52
N LEU A 101 -10.31 -4.75 5.51
CA LEU A 101 -9.40 -4.26 4.46
C LEU A 101 -9.38 -5.24 3.28
N THR A 102 -8.87 -4.78 2.15
CA THR A 102 -8.77 -5.53 0.90
C THR A 102 -7.38 -5.34 0.31
N ASN A 103 -6.73 -6.44 -0.06
CA ASN A 103 -5.49 -6.43 -0.83
C ASN A 103 -5.80 -6.75 -2.30
N TRP A 104 -5.82 -5.73 -3.16
CA TRP A 104 -5.98 -5.90 -4.61
C TRP A 104 -4.68 -6.28 -5.34
N GLY A 105 -3.57 -6.34 -4.62
CA GLY A 105 -2.23 -6.40 -5.19
C GLY A 105 -1.71 -5.03 -5.63
N ALA A 106 -0.49 -5.03 -6.18
CA ALA A 106 0.19 -3.82 -6.59
C ALA A 106 -0.48 -3.18 -7.82
N ASN A 107 -0.78 -1.88 -7.75
CA ASN A 107 -1.50 -1.17 -8.81
C ASN A 107 -0.74 0.08 -9.27
N THR A 108 -0.61 0.27 -10.59
CA THR A 108 -0.02 1.48 -11.17
C THR A 108 -1.06 2.58 -11.32
N LYS A 109 -0.81 3.71 -10.65
CA LYS A 109 -1.69 4.88 -10.61
C LYS A 109 -0.95 6.15 -10.99
N THR A 110 -1.71 7.09 -11.55
CA THR A 110 -1.34 8.50 -11.62
C THR A 110 -1.81 9.17 -10.32
N PRO A 111 -1.05 10.10 -9.73
CA PRO A 111 -1.55 10.87 -8.60
C PRO A 111 -2.67 11.78 -9.08
N THR A 112 -3.85 11.56 -8.52
CA THR A 112 -4.98 12.47 -8.63
C THR A 112 -4.76 13.63 -7.65
N GLY A 113 -4.23 14.75 -8.13
CA GLY A 113 -4.20 16.03 -7.39
C GLY A 113 -2.85 16.44 -6.78
N LEU A 114 -2.63 17.77 -6.79
CA LEU A 114 -1.45 18.47 -6.24
C LEU A 114 -1.31 18.33 -4.71
N THR A 115 -2.40 18.06 -3.99
CA THR A 115 -2.49 18.06 -2.52
C THR A 115 -1.89 16.83 -1.85
N THR A 116 -1.41 15.84 -2.60
CA THR A 116 -0.94 14.57 -2.03
C THR A 116 0.48 14.66 -1.48
N ALA A 117 1.35 15.50 -2.06
CA ALA A 117 2.77 15.56 -1.69
C ALA A 117 2.98 16.18 -0.30
N GLU A 118 2.30 17.29 0.00
CA GLU A 118 2.41 18.01 1.28
C GLU A 118 1.86 17.20 2.46
N ARG A 119 0.97 16.24 2.19
CA ARG A 119 0.33 15.37 3.20
C ARG A 119 0.97 14.00 3.33
N SER A 120 2.10 13.78 2.65
CA SER A 120 2.79 12.49 2.64
C SER A 120 4.24 12.63 3.08
N HIS A 121 4.66 11.81 4.04
CA HIS A 121 6.06 11.62 4.36
C HIS A 121 6.62 10.42 3.57
N ARG A 122 7.81 10.58 3.00
CA ARG A 122 8.46 9.56 2.16
C ARG A 122 9.69 9.03 2.90
N VAL A 123 9.71 7.74 3.18
CA VAL A 123 10.84 7.06 3.81
C VAL A 123 11.44 6.11 2.77
N VAL A 124 12.71 6.28 2.40
CA VAL A 124 13.36 5.38 1.43
C VAL A 124 13.64 4.05 2.11
N ILE A 125 13.15 2.96 1.51
CA ILE A 125 13.46 1.60 1.99
C ILE A 125 14.77 1.13 1.34
N LYS A 126 14.82 1.16 0.00
CA LYS A 126 15.96 0.69 -0.79
C LYS A 126 15.84 1.21 -2.22
N ARG A 127 16.98 1.45 -2.87
CA ARG A 127 17.06 1.58 -4.32
C ARG A 127 17.08 0.19 -4.95
N MET A 128 15.97 -0.22 -5.55
CA MET A 128 15.75 -1.59 -6.02
C MET A 128 15.92 -1.73 -7.54
N THR A 129 16.43 -2.86 -8.03
CA THR A 129 16.39 -3.25 -9.44
C THR A 129 14.98 -3.67 -9.87
N LYS A 130 14.78 -3.93 -11.17
CA LYS A 130 13.50 -4.44 -11.69
C LYS A 130 13.09 -5.76 -11.04
N GLU A 131 14.02 -6.69 -10.96
CA GLU A 131 13.81 -8.04 -10.43
C GLU A 131 13.44 -7.98 -8.94
N GLU A 132 14.11 -7.10 -8.20
CA GLU A 132 13.82 -6.85 -6.78
C GLU A 132 12.41 -6.27 -6.58
N ARG A 133 11.98 -5.33 -7.44
CA ARG A 133 10.62 -4.75 -7.35
C ARG A 133 9.53 -5.74 -7.74
N VAL A 134 9.77 -6.60 -8.73
CA VAL A 134 8.87 -7.71 -9.08
C VAL A 134 8.73 -8.66 -7.88
N ARG A 135 9.84 -9.03 -7.25
CA ARG A 135 9.81 -9.90 -6.06
C ARG A 135 9.09 -9.24 -4.88
N LEU A 136 9.27 -7.94 -4.66
CA LEU A 136 8.52 -7.20 -3.64
C LEU A 136 7.01 -7.23 -3.92
N GLN A 137 6.63 -7.05 -5.18
CA GLN A 137 5.23 -7.14 -5.61
C GLN A 137 4.66 -8.54 -5.36
N GLU A 138 5.38 -9.61 -5.71
CA GLU A 138 4.94 -10.99 -5.45
C GLU A 138 4.70 -11.25 -3.96
N ILE A 139 5.60 -10.76 -3.10
CA ILE A 139 5.43 -10.82 -1.63
C ILE A 139 4.15 -10.09 -1.22
N ALA A 140 3.95 -8.87 -1.70
CA ALA A 140 2.77 -8.08 -1.37
C ALA A 140 1.47 -8.72 -1.87
N ASP A 141 1.43 -9.17 -3.12
CA ASP A 141 0.27 -9.76 -3.77
C ASP A 141 -0.15 -11.08 -3.09
N SER A 142 0.81 -11.80 -2.49
CA SER A 142 0.58 -13.02 -1.72
C SER A 142 0.37 -12.80 -0.22
N THR A 143 0.54 -11.58 0.30
CA THR A 143 0.35 -11.29 1.72
C THR A 143 -1.15 -11.25 2.08
N ARG A 144 -1.57 -12.22 2.90
CA ARG A 144 -2.96 -12.38 3.37
C ARG A 144 -3.44 -11.19 4.22
N VAL A 145 -4.75 -10.98 4.22
CA VAL A 145 -5.42 -9.94 5.02
C VAL A 145 -6.10 -10.60 6.21
N ARG A 146 -5.91 -10.06 7.43
CA ARG A 146 -6.51 -10.64 8.64
C ARG A 146 -7.98 -10.30 8.78
N VAL A 147 -8.71 -11.18 9.47
CA VAL A 147 -10.07 -10.89 9.95
C VAL A 147 -10.02 -9.66 10.88
N PRO A 148 -10.94 -8.69 10.74
CA PRO A 148 -10.94 -7.50 11.59
C PRO A 148 -11.09 -7.83 13.06
N ASN A 149 -10.13 -7.39 13.88
CA ASN A 149 -10.15 -7.56 15.33
C ASN A 149 -9.97 -6.23 16.09
N GLY A 150 -10.10 -5.10 15.37
CA GLY A 150 -9.89 -3.75 15.91
C GLY A 150 -8.43 -3.38 16.18
N ARG A 151 -7.51 -4.34 16.08
CA ARG A 151 -6.07 -4.11 16.26
C ARG A 151 -5.38 -4.04 14.90
N TRP A 152 -5.47 -5.09 14.10
CA TRP A 152 -4.71 -5.20 12.85
C TRP A 152 -5.15 -4.18 11.78
N ASN A 153 -4.20 -3.45 11.19
CA ASN A 153 -4.46 -2.43 10.17
C ASN A 153 -3.47 -2.46 8.99
N CYS A 154 -3.51 -1.43 8.13
CA CYS A 154 -2.62 -1.31 6.97
C CYS A 154 -1.13 -1.23 7.33
N GLN A 155 -0.77 -0.68 8.49
CA GLN A 155 0.62 -0.59 8.96
C GLN A 155 1.14 -1.98 9.34
N ASP A 156 0.34 -2.78 10.03
CA ASP A 156 0.69 -4.16 10.39
C ASP A 156 0.87 -5.04 9.15
N TRP A 157 0.04 -4.83 8.12
CA TRP A 157 0.20 -5.49 6.82
C TRP A 157 1.51 -5.08 6.13
N ILE A 158 1.84 -3.78 6.09
CA ILE A 158 3.11 -3.30 5.50
C ILE A 158 4.32 -3.87 6.25
N LYS A 159 4.28 -3.90 7.59
CA LYS A 159 5.32 -4.56 8.41
C LYS A 159 5.48 -6.03 8.06
N THR A 160 4.37 -6.73 7.76
CA THR A 160 4.38 -8.14 7.35
C THR A 160 5.03 -8.31 5.96
N VAL A 161 4.71 -7.45 5.00
CA VAL A 161 5.32 -7.43 3.67
C VAL A 161 6.84 -7.21 3.78
N LEU A 162 7.26 -6.18 4.51
CA LEU A 162 8.67 -5.84 4.64
C LEU A 162 9.45 -6.91 5.44
N MET A 163 8.87 -7.49 6.49
CA MET A 163 9.50 -8.59 7.22
C MET A 163 9.66 -9.84 6.34
N THR A 164 8.65 -10.16 5.52
CA THR A 164 8.78 -11.25 4.52
C THR A 164 9.88 -10.95 3.49
N ALA A 165 10.04 -9.68 3.10
CA ALA A 165 11.13 -9.25 2.24
C ALA A 165 12.51 -9.40 2.90
N VAL A 166 12.63 -9.13 4.22
CA VAL A 166 13.85 -9.43 4.99
C VAL A 166 14.17 -10.92 4.98
N GLN A 167 13.18 -11.76 5.31
CA GLN A 167 13.33 -13.21 5.33
C GLN A 167 13.73 -13.77 3.95
N GLY A 168 13.24 -13.16 2.87
CA GLY A 168 13.61 -13.49 1.49
C GLY A 168 14.96 -12.94 1.02
N GLY A 169 15.67 -12.15 1.86
CA GLY A 169 16.94 -11.50 1.52
C GLY A 169 16.80 -10.37 0.50
N LEU A 170 15.60 -9.80 0.33
CA LEU A 170 15.34 -8.71 -0.61
C LEU A 170 15.77 -7.35 -0.04
N ILE A 171 15.58 -7.18 1.26
CA ILE A 171 16.11 -6.08 2.06
C ILE A 171 16.80 -6.67 3.30
N ASP A 172 17.67 -5.92 3.96
CA ASP A 172 18.25 -6.34 5.23
C ASP A 172 17.43 -5.84 6.44
N GLN A 173 17.75 -6.37 7.63
CA GLN A 173 17.07 -6.00 8.87
C GLN A 173 17.24 -4.53 9.22
N GLY A 174 18.39 -3.91 8.91
CA GLY A 174 18.64 -2.50 9.16
C GLY A 174 17.74 -1.60 8.32
N GLN A 175 17.59 -1.92 7.03
CA GLN A 175 16.66 -1.24 6.12
C GLN A 175 15.20 -1.33 6.61
N TYR A 176 14.81 -2.49 7.16
CA TYR A 176 13.50 -2.66 7.79
C TYR A 176 13.34 -1.78 9.04
N ASP A 177 14.27 -1.90 10.00
CA ASP A 177 14.18 -1.21 11.29
C ASP A 177 14.18 0.32 11.10
N GLU A 178 15.04 0.82 10.22
CA GLU A 178 15.11 2.24 9.87
C GLU A 178 13.81 2.72 9.23
N ALA A 179 13.29 2.00 8.23
CA ALA A 179 12.08 2.42 7.52
C ALA A 179 10.85 2.44 8.45
N ILE A 180 10.69 1.43 9.31
CA ILE A 180 9.59 1.37 10.28
C ILE A 180 9.73 2.46 11.34
N THR A 181 10.92 2.62 11.93
CA THR A 181 11.15 3.64 12.96
C THR A 181 10.85 5.05 12.44
N GLN A 182 11.33 5.38 11.23
CA GLN A 182 11.05 6.67 10.62
C GLN A 182 9.55 6.85 10.35
N ALA A 183 8.87 5.82 9.82
CA ALA A 183 7.44 5.90 9.52
C ALA A 183 6.57 6.05 10.79
N GLU A 184 6.92 5.37 11.89
CA GLU A 184 6.22 5.50 13.18
C GLU A 184 6.43 6.86 13.85
N SER A 185 7.58 7.50 13.58
CA SER A 185 7.91 8.83 14.11
C SER A 185 7.13 9.98 13.45
N VAL A 186 6.43 9.72 12.34
CA VAL A 186 5.69 10.76 11.61
C VAL A 186 4.48 11.22 12.45
N PRO A 187 4.41 12.50 12.86
CA PRO A 187 3.28 12.99 13.62
C PRO A 187 2.01 13.08 12.74
N PRO A 188 0.81 12.94 13.32
CA PRO A 188 -0.44 13.19 12.62
C PRO A 188 -0.51 14.64 12.11
N ALA A 189 -1.39 14.92 11.16
CA ALA A 189 -1.57 16.29 10.69
C ALA A 189 -2.06 17.16 11.86
N LEU A 190 -1.43 18.32 12.05
CA LEU A 190 -1.97 19.34 12.94
C LEU A 190 -3.26 19.85 12.31
N VAL A 191 -4.37 19.67 13.02
CA VAL A 191 -5.64 20.31 12.65
C VAL A 191 -5.62 21.68 13.30
N GLU A 192 -5.39 22.73 12.50
CA GLU A 192 -5.62 24.13 12.92
C GLU A 192 -7.11 24.42 13.10
#